data_AF-A0A7C3JTR6-F1
#
_entry.id   AF-A0A7C3JTR6-F1
#
_cell.length_a   1.000
_cell.length_b   1.000
_cell.length_c   1.000
_cell.angle_alpha   90.00
_cell.angle_beta   90.00
_cell.angle_gamma   90.00
#
_symmetry.space_group_name_H-M   'P 1'
#
loop_
_entity.id
_entity.type
_entity.pdbx_description
1 polymer ?
#
loop_
_entity_poly.entity_id
_entity_poly.type
_entity_poly.pdbx_seq_one_letter_code
_entity_poly.pdbx_strand_id
1 'polypeptide(L)'
;MRIDVHAHLFSSAYIDGLRRIFGKDGSPAGQDARRLIEWMSTDPRMTDAEGRLKEMERYGISMQVLSVPFHGALVTDRPAALDLTRLANEALLQAARRYPDRFRVLLALPLQFPDTAVEELDRYAGEASVVGVALMGSAGGRPLNDPAFMPVYAELERRKLPFLLHPISPPGLDCML
;
A
#
# COMPACT_ATOMS: atom_id res chain seq x y z
N MET A 1 -2.09 -24.57 9.50
CA MET A 1 -1.45 -23.23 9.36
C MET A 1 -2.53 -22.24 8.96
N ARG A 2 -2.70 -21.13 9.71
CA ARG A 2 -3.68 -20.08 9.38
C ARG A 2 -2.94 -18.88 8.82
N ILE A 3 -3.25 -18.49 7.59
CA ILE A 3 -2.66 -17.33 6.91
C ILE A 3 -3.76 -16.29 6.74
N ASP A 4 -3.47 -15.08 7.19
CA ASP A 4 -4.31 -13.91 6.94
C ASP A 4 -3.69 -13.10 5.80
N VAL A 5 -4.41 -12.96 4.70
CA VAL A 5 -3.92 -12.35 3.46
C VAL A 5 -4.29 -10.87 3.33
N HIS A 6 -4.99 -10.31 4.33
CA HIS A 6 -5.43 -8.93 4.32
C HIS A 6 -5.18 -8.28 5.68
N ALA A 7 -3.93 -7.87 5.87
CA ALA A 7 -3.49 -7.16 7.06
C ALA A 7 -2.75 -5.86 6.69
N HIS A 8 -2.93 -4.82 7.49
CA HIS A 8 -2.31 -3.52 7.26
C HIS A 8 -1.22 -3.20 8.28
N LEU A 9 -0.07 -2.73 7.81
CA LEU A 9 1.01 -2.19 8.64
C LEU A 9 1.65 -1.02 7.91
N PHE A 10 2.02 0.04 8.62
CA PHE A 10 2.70 1.21 8.06
C PHE A 10 3.57 1.89 9.13
N SER A 11 4.45 2.81 8.71
CA SER A 11 5.30 3.56 9.63
C SER A 11 4.67 4.90 10.02
N SER A 12 5.12 5.46 11.15
CA SER A 12 4.85 6.87 11.51
C SER A 12 5.33 7.82 10.42
N ALA A 13 6.48 7.52 9.79
CA ALA A 13 7.01 8.31 8.69
C ALA A 13 6.08 8.34 7.47
N TYR A 14 5.42 7.22 7.13
CA TYR A 14 4.40 7.20 6.07
C TYR A 14 3.19 8.09 6.43
N ILE A 15 2.71 8.01 7.68
CA ILE A 15 1.61 8.87 8.16
C ILE A 15 2.00 10.35 8.10
N ASP A 16 3.22 10.69 8.52
CA ASP A 16 3.72 12.07 8.50
C ASP A 16 3.92 12.58 7.07
N GLY A 17 4.32 11.71 6.13
CA GLY A 17 4.34 12.00 4.70
C GLY A 17 2.93 12.35 4.18
N LEU A 18 1.92 11.54 4.51
CA LEU A 18 0.53 11.82 4.15
C LEU A 18 0.06 13.17 4.74
N ARG A 19 0.38 13.46 6.01
CA ARG A 19 0.06 14.75 6.65
C ARG A 19 0.72 15.92 5.94
N ARG A 20 1.98 15.77 5.51
CA ARG A 20 2.72 16.84 4.82
C ARG A 20 2.08 17.19 3.47
N ILE A 21 1.59 16.19 2.74
CA ILE A 21 0.96 16.37 1.43
C ILE A 21 -0.50 16.84 1.56
N PHE A 22 -1.31 16.14 2.35
CA PHE A 22 -2.77 16.35 2.38
C PHE A 22 -3.27 17.18 3.57
N GLY A 23 -2.43 17.45 4.57
CA GLY A 23 -2.88 18.05 5.84
C GLY A 23 -3.49 19.45 5.70
N LYS A 24 -3.19 20.16 4.61
CA LYS A 24 -3.77 21.48 4.28
C LYS A 24 -4.62 21.45 3.01
N ASP A 25 -4.81 20.28 2.41
CA ASP A 25 -5.61 20.15 1.19
C ASP A 25 -7.11 20.18 1.54
N GLY A 26 -7.78 21.21 1.03
CA GLY A 26 -9.22 21.43 1.17
C GLY A 26 -10.07 20.63 0.18
N SER A 27 -9.46 20.03 -0.84
CA SER A 27 -10.14 19.21 -1.85
C SER A 27 -10.82 17.99 -1.22
N PRO A 28 -11.76 17.33 -1.92
CA PRO A 28 -12.32 16.06 -1.47
C PRO A 28 -11.23 15.01 -1.18
N ALA A 29 -10.18 14.92 -2.01
CA ALA A 29 -9.05 14.02 -1.78
C ALA A 29 -8.29 14.36 -0.49
N GLY A 30 -8.08 15.64 -0.21
CA GLY A 30 -7.48 16.11 1.03
C GLY A 30 -8.34 15.85 2.27
N GLN A 31 -9.66 15.90 2.14
CA GLN A 31 -10.60 15.55 3.22
C GLN A 31 -10.58 14.04 3.50
N ASP A 32 -10.62 13.21 2.47
CA ASP A 32 -10.56 11.76 2.60
C ASP A 32 -9.22 11.29 3.16
N ALA A 33 -8.11 11.88 2.70
CA ALA A 33 -6.79 11.59 3.24
C ALA A 33 -6.68 11.95 4.73
N ARG A 34 -7.31 13.05 5.19
CA ARG A 34 -7.34 13.40 6.62
C ARG A 34 -8.13 12.40 7.47
N ARG A 35 -9.30 11.94 6.99
CA ARG A 35 -10.08 10.90 7.67
C ARG A 35 -9.29 9.60 7.80
N LEU A 36 -8.58 9.23 6.74
CA LEU A 36 -7.69 8.06 6.78
C LEU A 36 -6.55 8.26 7.77
N ILE A 37 -5.83 9.39 7.73
CA ILE A 37 -4.73 9.67 8.66
C ILE A 37 -5.21 9.54 10.11
N GLU A 38 -6.40 10.04 10.41
CA GLU A 38 -7.03 9.91 11.72
C GLU A 38 -7.29 8.44 12.06
N TRP A 39 -7.98 7.69 11.19
CA TRP A 39 -8.23 6.25 11.37
C TRP A 39 -6.94 5.45 11.57
N MET A 40 -5.93 5.67 10.72
CA MET A 40 -4.61 5.03 10.79
C MET A 40 -3.89 5.32 12.09
N SER A 41 -4.20 6.47 12.73
CA SER A 41 -3.62 6.87 14.01
C SER A 41 -4.38 6.32 15.22
N THR A 42 -5.55 5.69 15.03
CA THR A 42 -6.38 5.19 16.15
C THR A 42 -5.92 3.85 16.71
N ASP A 43 -5.28 3.00 15.90
CA ASP A 43 -4.89 1.66 16.29
C ASP A 43 -3.37 1.49 16.27
N PRO A 44 -2.70 1.41 17.44
CA PRO A 44 -1.25 1.27 17.50
C PRO A 44 -0.76 -0.01 16.82
N ARG A 45 -1.60 -1.04 16.66
CA ARG A 45 -1.25 -2.29 15.93
C ARG A 45 -0.94 -2.05 14.46
N MET A 46 -1.38 -0.92 13.90
CA MET A 46 -1.07 -0.57 12.51
C MET A 46 0.32 0.01 12.34
N THR A 47 0.97 0.46 13.42
CA THR A 47 2.35 0.98 13.43
C THR A 47 3.31 0.16 14.29
N ASP A 48 2.80 -0.81 15.06
CA ASP A 48 3.56 -1.68 15.94
C ASP A 48 3.52 -3.15 15.48
N ALA A 49 4.62 -3.62 14.91
CA ALA A 49 4.79 -5.01 14.50
C ALA A 49 4.83 -5.99 15.69
N GLU A 50 5.31 -5.59 16.86
CA GLU A 50 5.36 -6.46 18.05
C GLU A 50 3.96 -6.65 18.64
N GLY A 51 3.20 -5.57 18.80
CA GLY A 51 1.79 -5.62 19.20
C GLY A 51 0.95 -6.48 18.25
N ARG A 52 1.22 -6.38 16.94
CA ARG A 52 0.59 -7.24 15.92
C ARG A 52 0.90 -8.72 16.11
N LEU A 53 2.15 -9.09 16.41
CA LEU A 53 2.54 -10.49 16.64
C LEU A 53 1.79 -11.10 17.84
N LYS A 54 1.64 -10.34 18.93
CA LYS A 54 0.89 -10.79 20.12
C LYS A 54 -0.57 -11.09 19.79
N GLU A 55 -1.20 -10.26 18.96
CA GLU A 55 -2.57 -10.51 18.50
C GLU A 55 -2.64 -11.72 17.54
N MET A 56 -1.67 -11.86 16.64
CA MET A 56 -1.58 -13.07 15.80
C MET A 56 -1.49 -14.34 16.64
N GLU A 57 -0.70 -14.35 17.72
CA GLU A 57 -0.60 -15.48 18.65
C GLU A 57 -1.92 -15.76 19.35
N ARG A 58 -2.59 -14.71 19.84
CA ARG A 58 -3.90 -14.80 20.49
C ARG A 58 -4.97 -15.45 19.61
N TYR A 59 -4.97 -15.15 18.31
CA TYR A 59 -5.94 -15.69 17.36
C TYR A 59 -5.44 -16.91 16.56
N GLY A 60 -4.26 -17.43 16.88
CA GLY A 60 -3.66 -18.58 16.19
C GLY A 60 -3.36 -18.33 14.72
N ILE A 61 -3.03 -17.09 14.34
CA ILE A 61 -2.60 -16.69 13.00
C ILE A 61 -1.10 -16.98 12.87
N SER A 62 -0.75 -17.89 11.96
CA SER A 62 0.62 -18.31 11.72
C SER A 62 1.40 -17.23 10.95
N MET A 63 0.78 -16.63 9.94
CA MET A 63 1.41 -15.65 9.05
C MET A 63 0.40 -14.58 8.60
N GLN A 64 0.87 -13.35 8.42
CA GLN A 64 0.12 -12.29 7.73
C GLN A 64 0.82 -11.85 6.45
N VAL A 65 0.04 -11.63 5.39
CA VAL A 65 0.49 -10.91 4.20
C VAL A 65 0.12 -9.44 4.39
N LEU A 66 1.13 -8.61 4.58
CA LEU A 66 0.99 -7.20 4.90
C LEU A 66 0.86 -6.36 3.63
N SER A 67 0.02 -5.33 3.68
CA SER A 67 -0.12 -4.30 2.65
C SER A 67 -0.36 -2.94 3.30
N VAL A 68 -0.09 -1.85 2.57
CA VAL A 68 -0.49 -0.50 3.00
C VAL A 68 -1.77 -0.11 2.26
N PRO A 69 -2.80 0.47 2.92
CA PRO A 69 -3.89 1.15 2.22
C PRO A 69 -3.30 2.40 1.52
N PHE A 70 -2.88 2.24 0.27
CA PHE A 70 -1.95 3.15 -0.37
C PHE A 70 -2.63 4.38 -0.98
N HIS A 71 -2.71 5.45 -0.21
CA HIS A 71 -3.31 6.73 -0.65
C HIS A 71 -2.34 7.60 -1.45
N GLY A 72 -1.08 7.19 -1.56
CA GLY A 72 -0.13 7.78 -2.51
C GLY A 72 -0.60 7.71 -3.97
N ALA A 73 -1.56 6.83 -4.30
CA ALA A 73 -2.21 6.76 -5.61
C ALA A 73 -3.02 8.03 -5.99
N LEU A 74 -3.32 8.89 -5.01
CA LEU A 74 -4.01 10.18 -5.21
C LEU A 74 -3.02 11.35 -5.41
N VAL A 75 -1.73 11.13 -5.20
CA VAL A 75 -0.71 12.20 -5.27
C VAL A 75 -0.29 12.43 -6.72
N THR A 76 -0.45 13.67 -7.18
CA THR A 76 -0.13 14.10 -8.56
C THR A 76 1.30 14.57 -8.74
N ASP A 77 2.00 14.92 -7.66
CA ASP A 77 3.44 15.18 -7.69
C ASP A 77 4.22 13.87 -7.67
N ARG A 78 4.98 13.61 -8.75
CA ARG A 78 5.71 12.34 -8.94
C ARG A 78 6.75 12.08 -7.85
N PRO A 79 7.65 13.02 -7.52
CA PRO A 79 8.60 12.83 -6.42
C PRO A 79 7.91 12.49 -5.09
N ALA A 80 6.86 13.23 -4.72
CA ALA A 80 6.15 12.99 -3.47
C ALA A 80 5.43 11.63 -3.44
N ALA A 81 4.83 11.21 -4.56
CA ALA A 81 4.21 9.89 -4.67
C ALA A 81 5.23 8.75 -4.54
N LEU A 82 6.40 8.92 -5.15
CA LEU A 82 7.51 7.96 -5.07
C LEU A 82 8.04 7.85 -3.63
N ASP A 83 8.26 8.99 -2.96
CA ASP A 83 8.72 9.02 -1.58
C ASP A 83 7.73 8.31 -0.64
N LEU A 84 6.42 8.55 -0.80
CA LEU A 84 5.39 7.83 -0.04
C LEU A 84 5.38 6.33 -0.34
N THR A 85 5.55 5.94 -1.60
CA THR A 85 5.62 4.51 -2.00
C THR A 85 6.76 3.83 -1.26
N ARG A 86 7.94 4.45 -1.21
CA ARG A 86 9.11 3.90 -0.53
C ARG A 86 8.90 3.82 0.98
N LEU A 87 8.35 4.86 1.60
CA LEU A 87 8.01 4.85 3.03
C LEU A 87 7.01 3.73 3.37
N ALA A 88 6.04 3.48 2.50
CA ALA A 88 5.08 2.39 2.64
C ALA A 88 5.78 1.03 2.55
N ASN A 89 6.52 0.78 1.47
CA ASN A 89 7.17 -0.51 1.22
C ASN A 89 8.26 -0.83 2.24
N GLU A 90 9.10 0.15 2.64
CA GLU A 90 10.14 -0.08 3.64
C GLU A 90 9.56 -0.44 5.01
N ALA A 91 8.41 0.13 5.41
CA ALA A 91 7.76 -0.26 6.67
C ALA A 91 7.37 -1.74 6.67
N LEU A 92 6.80 -2.23 5.56
CA LEU A 92 6.41 -3.63 5.40
C LEU A 92 7.64 -4.55 5.35
N LEU A 93 8.64 -4.19 4.55
CA LEU A 93 9.86 -4.97 4.37
C LEU A 93 10.68 -5.03 5.67
N GLN A 94 10.78 -3.95 6.44
CA GLN A 94 11.44 -3.97 7.74
C GLN A 94 10.77 -4.95 8.71
N ALA A 95 9.45 -4.95 8.79
CA ALA A 95 8.72 -5.92 9.61
C ALA A 95 8.97 -7.36 9.15
N ALA A 96 8.94 -7.60 7.83
CA ALA A 96 9.17 -8.93 7.27
C ALA A 96 10.62 -9.41 7.41
N ARG A 97 11.61 -8.53 7.28
CA ARG A 97 13.02 -8.86 7.55
C ARG A 97 13.24 -9.20 9.03
N ARG A 98 12.54 -8.52 9.94
CA ARG A 98 12.65 -8.79 11.39
C ARG A 98 11.93 -10.07 11.82
N TYR A 99 10.82 -10.41 11.17
CA TYR A 99 10.02 -11.60 11.47
C TYR A 99 9.69 -12.41 10.20
N PRO A 100 10.70 -13.00 9.56
CA PRO A 100 10.58 -13.61 8.24
C PRO A 100 9.67 -14.84 8.21
N ASP A 101 9.39 -15.48 9.35
CA ASP A 101 8.44 -16.61 9.41
C ASP A 101 7.00 -16.16 9.65
N ARG A 102 6.79 -14.87 9.96
CA ARG A 102 5.49 -14.33 10.37
C ARG A 102 4.87 -13.39 9.36
N PHE A 103 5.69 -12.72 8.52
CA PHE A 103 5.20 -11.72 7.58
C PHE A 103 5.64 -11.96 6.13
N ARG A 104 4.73 -11.68 5.21
CA ARG A 104 4.98 -11.49 3.77
C ARG A 104 4.45 -10.12 3.35
N VAL A 105 4.83 -9.66 2.17
CA VAL A 105 4.56 -8.28 1.72
C VAL A 105 3.88 -8.27 0.36
N LEU A 106 2.83 -7.47 0.25
CA LEU A 106 2.31 -6.93 -1.00
C LEU A 106 2.80 -5.50 -1.14
N LEU A 107 3.65 -5.25 -2.15
CA LEU A 107 4.19 -3.92 -2.39
C LEU A 107 3.09 -2.95 -2.84
N ALA A 108 3.16 -1.71 -2.38
CA ALA A 108 2.49 -0.58 -3.00
C ALA A 108 3.27 -0.13 -4.25
N LEU A 109 2.54 0.36 -5.26
CA LEU A 109 3.12 0.93 -6.48
C LEU A 109 2.51 2.32 -6.77
N PRO A 110 3.30 3.29 -7.26
CA PRO A 110 2.81 4.59 -7.71
C PRO A 110 2.18 4.46 -9.11
N LEU A 111 1.10 3.70 -9.23
CA LEU A 111 0.52 3.27 -10.51
C LEU A 111 0.14 4.42 -11.45
N GLN A 112 -0.14 5.62 -10.92
CA GLN A 112 -0.37 6.83 -11.71
C GLN A 112 0.86 7.29 -12.51
N PHE A 113 2.03 6.71 -12.22
CA PHE A 113 3.30 6.88 -12.90
C PHE A 113 3.84 5.49 -13.33
N PRO A 114 3.32 4.90 -14.42
CA PRO A 114 3.55 3.49 -14.74
C PRO A 114 5.02 3.11 -14.93
N ASP A 115 5.80 4.02 -15.50
CA ASP A 115 7.26 3.90 -15.64
C ASP A 115 7.94 3.80 -14.27
N THR A 116 7.63 4.73 -13.35
CA THR A 116 8.13 4.70 -11.98
C THR A 116 7.62 3.48 -11.20
N ALA A 117 6.39 3.01 -11.48
CA ALA A 117 5.85 1.81 -10.85
C ALA A 117 6.62 0.54 -11.26
N VAL A 118 7.02 0.41 -12.53
CA VAL A 118 7.88 -0.69 -12.99
C VAL A 118 9.26 -0.61 -12.32
N GLU A 119 9.87 0.57 -12.26
CA GLU A 119 11.17 0.77 -11.60
C GLU A 119 11.15 0.38 -10.11
N GLU A 120 10.10 0.76 -9.38
CA GLU A 120 9.96 0.40 -7.96
C GLU A 120 9.59 -1.07 -7.75
N LEU A 121 8.85 -1.68 -8.68
CA LEU A 121 8.64 -3.12 -8.68
C LEU A 121 9.97 -3.87 -8.86
N ASP A 122 10.79 -3.44 -9.82
CA ASP A 122 12.12 -4.01 -10.08
C ASP A 122 13.04 -3.91 -8.85
N ARG A 123 12.99 -2.77 -8.14
CA ARG A 123 13.76 -2.52 -6.93
C ARG A 123 13.47 -3.53 -5.81
N TYR A 124 12.20 -3.86 -5.58
CA TYR A 124 11.77 -4.59 -4.38
C TYR A 124 11.32 -6.03 -4.63
N ALA A 125 10.93 -6.40 -5.85
CA ALA A 125 10.40 -7.73 -6.14
C ALA A 125 11.39 -8.89 -5.88
N GLY A 126 12.68 -8.62 -5.75
CA GLY A 126 13.69 -9.62 -5.40
C GLY A 126 13.76 -9.98 -3.91
N GLU A 127 13.09 -9.21 -3.04
CA GLU A 127 13.05 -9.50 -1.60
C GLU A 127 12.28 -10.79 -1.32
N ALA A 128 12.86 -11.70 -0.52
CA ALA A 128 12.28 -13.02 -0.24
C ALA A 128 10.90 -12.97 0.45
N SER A 129 10.55 -11.84 1.06
CA SER A 129 9.27 -11.62 1.72
C SER A 129 8.17 -11.10 0.79
N VAL A 130 8.51 -10.64 -0.41
CA VAL A 130 7.55 -10.09 -1.37
C VAL A 130 6.84 -11.22 -2.09
N VAL A 131 5.50 -11.18 -2.05
CA VAL A 131 4.64 -12.22 -2.64
C VAL A 131 3.65 -11.65 -3.65
N GLY A 132 3.70 -10.35 -3.91
CA GLY A 132 2.80 -9.68 -4.84
C GLY A 132 2.76 -8.17 -4.62
N VAL A 133 1.71 -7.54 -5.15
CA VAL A 133 1.46 -6.10 -4.99
C VAL A 133 0.03 -5.82 -4.54
N ALA A 134 -0.22 -4.67 -3.94
CA ALA A 134 -1.55 -4.18 -3.63
C ALA A 134 -1.86 -2.99 -4.54
N LEU A 135 -2.89 -3.13 -5.39
CA LEU A 135 -3.35 -2.08 -6.29
C LEU A 135 -4.64 -1.46 -5.78
N MET A 136 -4.74 -0.13 -5.84
CA MET A 136 -5.96 0.58 -5.50
C MET A 136 -6.94 0.52 -6.67
N GLY A 137 -8.25 0.61 -6.41
CA GLY A 137 -9.30 0.54 -7.45
C GLY A 137 -9.21 1.57 -8.59
N SER A 138 -8.38 2.60 -8.44
CA SER A 138 -8.05 3.60 -9.45
C SER A 138 -6.70 4.24 -9.13
N ALA A 139 -6.03 4.83 -10.11
CA ALA A 139 -4.79 5.59 -9.89
C ALA A 139 -4.77 6.86 -10.74
N GLY A 140 -4.42 8.00 -10.15
CA GLY A 140 -4.36 9.29 -10.87
C GLY A 140 -5.67 9.68 -11.58
N GLY A 141 -6.82 9.27 -11.02
CA GLY A 141 -8.15 9.49 -11.60
C GLY A 141 -8.52 8.55 -12.76
N ARG A 142 -7.68 7.56 -13.09
CA ARG A 142 -7.93 6.60 -14.17
C ARG A 142 -8.42 5.26 -13.62
N PRO A 143 -9.35 4.58 -14.30
CA PRO A 143 -9.76 3.23 -13.94
C PRO A 143 -8.64 2.23 -14.25
N LEU A 144 -8.61 1.09 -13.56
CA LEU A 144 -7.54 0.10 -13.71
C LEU A 144 -7.46 -0.57 -15.08
N ASN A 145 -8.52 -0.51 -15.89
CA ASN A 145 -8.48 -1.00 -17.26
C ASN A 145 -7.90 0.02 -18.27
N ASP A 146 -7.39 1.17 -17.80
CA ASP A 146 -6.71 2.14 -18.65
C ASP A 146 -5.45 1.51 -19.29
N PRO A 147 -5.30 1.57 -20.63
CA PRO A 147 -4.14 0.98 -21.32
C PRO A 147 -2.78 1.49 -20.85
N ALA A 148 -2.71 2.67 -20.22
CA ALA A 148 -1.47 3.20 -19.66
C ALA A 148 -0.87 2.31 -18.56
N PHE A 149 -1.67 1.46 -17.92
CA PHE A 149 -1.21 0.54 -16.86
C PHE A 149 -0.73 -0.82 -17.38
N MET A 150 -0.91 -1.11 -18.68
CA MET A 150 -0.48 -2.37 -19.29
C MET A 150 1.01 -2.72 -19.08
N PRO A 151 1.97 -1.77 -19.11
CA PRO A 151 3.36 -2.09 -18.81
C PRO A 151 3.56 -2.68 -17.40
N VAL A 152 2.80 -2.20 -16.41
CA VAL A 152 2.88 -2.72 -15.03
C VAL A 152 2.28 -4.12 -14.97
N TYR A 153 1.14 -4.36 -15.63
CA TYR A 153 0.53 -5.70 -15.68
C TYR A 153 1.41 -6.73 -16.39
N ALA A 154 2.03 -6.34 -17.51
CA ALA A 154 2.96 -7.19 -18.23
C ALA A 154 4.17 -7.57 -17.34
N GLU A 155 4.67 -6.63 -16.53
CA GLU A 155 5.77 -6.91 -15.62
C GLU A 155 5.36 -7.82 -14.45
N LEU A 156 4.17 -7.62 -13.88
CA LEU A 156 3.61 -8.52 -12.87
C LEU A 156 3.42 -9.94 -13.43
N GLU A 157 2.89 -10.07 -14.65
CA GLU A 157 2.73 -11.35 -15.35
C GLU A 157 4.09 -12.04 -15.58
N ARG A 158 5.07 -11.31 -16.13
CA ARG A 158 6.43 -11.80 -16.38
C ARG A 158 7.07 -12.37 -15.11
N ARG A 159 6.85 -11.71 -13.98
CA ARG A 159 7.36 -12.11 -12.66
C ARG A 159 6.49 -13.16 -11.96
N LYS A 160 5.30 -13.45 -12.49
CA LYS A 160 4.27 -14.30 -11.84
C LYS A 160 3.88 -13.78 -10.46
N LEU A 161 3.86 -12.46 -10.29
CA LEU A 161 3.45 -11.80 -9.05
C LEU A 161 1.95 -11.51 -9.10
N PRO A 162 1.15 -12.05 -8.16
CA PRO A 162 -0.25 -11.69 -8.05
C PRO A 162 -0.42 -10.26 -7.55
N PHE A 163 -1.59 -9.69 -7.78
CA PHE A 163 -2.00 -8.44 -7.13
C PHE A 163 -3.30 -8.59 -6.35
N LEU A 164 -3.35 -7.97 -5.18
CA LEU A 164 -4.57 -7.74 -4.42
C LEU A 164 -5.21 -6.44 -4.90
N LEU A 165 -6.46 -6.49 -5.34
CA LEU A 165 -7.25 -5.29 -5.58
C LEU A 165 -7.85 -4.81 -4.25
N HIS A 166 -7.40 -3.67 -3.76
CA HIS A 166 -7.83 -3.08 -2.51
C HIS A 166 -8.68 -1.83 -2.77
N PRO A 167 -9.81 -1.64 -2.06
CA PRO A 167 -10.57 -0.41 -2.18
C PRO A 167 -9.75 0.79 -1.68
N ILE A 168 -9.81 1.89 -2.41
CA ILE A 168 -9.58 3.21 -1.82
C ILE A 168 -10.96 3.81 -1.52
N SER A 169 -11.06 4.82 -0.64
CA SER A 169 -12.32 5.53 -0.41
C SER A 169 -13.04 5.73 -1.74
N PRO A 170 -14.29 5.27 -1.88
CA PRO A 170 -14.97 5.36 -3.15
C PRO A 170 -14.94 6.84 -3.55
N PRO A 171 -14.48 7.19 -4.76
CA PRO A 171 -14.85 8.48 -5.31
C PRO A 171 -16.37 8.56 -5.17
N GLY A 172 -16.88 9.74 -4.80
CA GLY A 172 -18.31 9.98 -4.69
C GLY A 172 -19.06 9.30 -5.85
N LEU A 173 -20.24 8.75 -5.54
CA LEU A 173 -21.15 8.03 -6.44
C LEU A 173 -21.37 8.71 -7.81
N ASP A 174 -20.93 9.95 -7.99
CA ASP A 174 -21.01 10.78 -9.17
C ASP A 174 -20.11 10.32 -10.34
N CYS A 175 -19.19 9.35 -10.14
CA CYS A 175 -18.37 8.77 -11.21
C CYS A 175 -18.87 7.41 -11.73
N MET A 176 -19.98 6.89 -11.21
CA MET A 176 -20.59 5.62 -11.64
C MET A 176 -21.98 5.79 -12.31
N LEU A 177 -22.34 7.01 -12.72
CA LEU A 177 -23.51 7.32 -13.53
C LEU A 177 -23.17 8.28 -14.66
#